data_AF-E0MT78-F1
#
_entry.id   AF-E0MT78-F1
#
_cell.length_a   1.000
_cell.length_b   1.000
_cell.length_c   1.000
_cell.angle_alpha   90.00
_cell.angle_beta   90.00
_cell.angle_gamma   90.00
#
_symmetry.space_group_name_H-M   'P 1'
#
loop_
_entity.id
_entity.type
_entity.pdbx_description
1 polymer ?
#
loop_
_entity_poly.entity_id
_entity_poly.type
_entity_poly.pdbx_seq_one_letter_code
_entity_poly.pdbx_strand_id
1 'polypeptide(L)'
;MLALATIYATLRVSKVLPNFYKMVQTGVVDAAMLWPEAAKTFKIAEVAPYMLKADLGAVNSKTVTVNKYVWNKLPDEVKDVLQKVALKYRDHIAGVAMDRASASLEAYKAGGGTVVEMSADDRAAWAKSIPNIAVDWAKKLDAAGAPGSDMLKAYTQKLKDAGFTPVRDWAAEL
;
A
#
# COMPACT_ATOMS: atom_id res chain seq x y z
N MET A 1 23.62 20.66 1.65
CA MET A 1 22.66 21.42 2.47
C MET A 1 21.79 22.25 1.55
N LEU A 2 20.67 21.68 1.09
CA LEU A 2 19.55 22.36 0.41
C LEU A 2 18.45 21.30 0.17
N ALA A 3 17.20 21.74 0.28
CA ALA A 3 15.95 20.98 0.10
C ALA A 3 15.36 20.24 1.32
N LEU A 4 15.43 20.86 2.51
CA LEU A 4 14.31 20.86 3.46
C LEU A 4 13.37 22.01 3.04
N ALA A 5 12.47 21.80 2.08
CA ALA A 5 11.39 22.74 1.77
C ALA A 5 10.35 22.08 0.86
N THR A 6 9.10 22.04 1.32
CA THR A 6 7.89 21.75 0.53
C THR A 6 7.80 20.28 0.08
N ILE A 7 7.00 19.43 0.72
CA ILE A 7 5.61 19.20 0.29
C ILE A 7 5.45 19.62 -1.18
N TYR A 8 6.06 18.88 -2.11
CA TYR A 8 5.75 19.07 -3.52
C TYR A 8 4.27 18.77 -3.67
N ALA A 9 3.52 19.81 -4.00
CA ALA A 9 2.26 19.70 -4.71
C ALA A 9 2.53 18.99 -6.05
N THR A 10 2.73 17.67 -6.02
CA THR A 10 2.57 16.85 -7.22
C THR A 10 1.11 16.96 -7.62
N LEU A 11 0.85 17.59 -8.77
CA LEU A 11 -0.45 17.51 -9.43
C LEU A 11 -0.75 16.03 -9.67
N ARG A 12 -1.75 15.51 -8.96
CA ARG A 12 -2.12 14.10 -9.08
C ARG A 12 -2.87 13.89 -10.38
N VAL A 13 -2.22 13.25 -11.34
CA VAL A 13 -2.88 12.78 -12.56
C VAL A 13 -3.27 11.32 -12.37
N SER A 14 -4.57 11.05 -12.17
CA SER A 14 -5.09 9.69 -12.04
C SER A 14 -5.31 9.09 -13.44
N LYS A 15 -4.55 8.04 -13.79
CA LYS A 15 -4.69 7.28 -15.06
C LYS A 15 -4.51 5.78 -14.81
N VAL A 16 -4.85 4.98 -15.81
CA VAL A 16 -4.57 3.53 -15.81
C VAL A 16 -3.07 3.27 -15.97
N LEU A 17 -2.56 2.24 -15.31
CA LEU A 17 -1.12 1.95 -15.20
C LEU A 17 -0.35 1.90 -16.54
N PRO A 18 -0.90 1.35 -17.64
CA PRO A 18 -0.18 1.30 -18.93
C PRO A 18 0.25 2.67 -19.46
N ASN A 19 -0.43 3.75 -19.06
CA ASN A 19 -0.11 5.11 -19.53
C ASN A 19 1.10 5.72 -18.84
N PHE A 20 1.53 5.19 -17.68
CA PHE A 20 2.54 5.85 -16.84
C PHE A 20 3.90 5.91 -17.52
N TYR A 21 4.30 4.85 -18.23
CA TYR A 21 5.54 4.84 -19.01
C TYR A 21 5.58 6.03 -19.98
N LYS A 22 4.54 6.17 -20.80
CA LYS A 22 4.46 7.25 -21.80
C LYS A 22 4.41 8.62 -21.12
N MET A 23 3.66 8.77 -20.03
CA MET A 23 3.54 10.05 -19.34
C MET A 23 4.86 10.52 -18.74
N VAL A 24 5.65 9.60 -18.16
CA VAL A 24 7.01 9.90 -17.68
C VAL A 24 7.92 10.21 -18.88
N GLN A 25 7.89 9.36 -19.92
CA GLN A 25 8.71 9.53 -21.12
C GLN A 25 8.50 10.89 -21.80
N THR A 26 7.25 11.35 -21.89
CA THR A 26 6.90 12.62 -22.55
C THR A 26 6.97 13.83 -21.61
N GLY A 27 7.35 13.65 -20.34
CA GLY A 27 7.41 14.74 -19.35
C GLY A 27 6.04 15.31 -18.96
N VAL A 28 4.95 14.55 -19.16
CA VAL A 28 3.61 14.96 -18.65
C VAL A 28 3.57 14.85 -17.13
N VAL A 29 4.36 13.94 -16.56
CA VAL A 29 4.62 13.82 -15.12
C VAL A 29 6.11 13.58 -14.88
N ASP A 30 6.63 14.12 -13.78
CA ASP A 30 8.03 13.93 -13.40
C ASP A 30 8.27 12.60 -12.65
N ALA A 31 7.23 12.05 -12.03
CA ALA A 31 7.30 10.83 -11.24
C ALA A 31 5.99 10.06 -11.27
N ALA A 32 6.08 8.75 -11.00
CA ALA A 32 4.95 7.86 -10.88
C ALA A 32 5.05 7.05 -9.57
N MET A 33 3.97 7.03 -8.79
CA MET A 33 3.87 6.18 -7.60
C MET A 33 3.35 4.79 -8.00
N LEU A 34 4.20 3.79 -7.87
CA LEU A 34 3.95 2.43 -8.33
C LEU A 34 4.47 1.40 -7.32
N TRP A 35 3.85 0.23 -7.27
CA TRP A 35 4.46 -0.94 -6.64
C TRP A 35 5.61 -1.48 -7.51
N PRO A 36 6.65 -2.10 -6.92
CA PRO A 36 7.81 -2.59 -7.67
C PRO A 36 7.46 -3.52 -8.84
N GLU A 37 6.47 -4.40 -8.66
CA GLU A 37 6.03 -5.33 -9.71
C GLU A 37 5.39 -4.62 -10.90
N ALA A 38 4.70 -3.52 -10.68
CA ALA A 38 4.16 -2.69 -11.75
C ALA A 38 5.30 -1.96 -12.46
N ALA A 39 6.24 -1.38 -11.71
CA ALA A 39 7.41 -0.70 -12.26
C ALA A 39 8.24 -1.64 -13.16
N LYS A 40 8.42 -2.90 -12.75
CA LYS A 40 9.01 -3.96 -13.57
C LYS A 40 8.17 -4.25 -14.82
N THR A 41 6.87 -4.53 -14.65
CA THR A 41 5.98 -4.96 -15.75
C THR A 41 5.91 -3.92 -16.87
N PHE A 42 5.88 -2.63 -16.51
CA PHE A 42 5.81 -1.52 -17.45
C PHE A 42 7.18 -0.94 -17.82
N LYS A 43 8.28 -1.61 -17.48
CA LYS A 43 9.65 -1.20 -17.84
C LYS A 43 9.99 0.23 -17.45
N ILE A 44 9.51 0.67 -16.29
CA ILE A 44 9.62 2.07 -15.85
C ILE A 44 11.07 2.52 -15.68
N ALA A 45 12.01 1.59 -15.41
CA ALA A 45 13.43 1.89 -15.32
C ALA A 45 14.02 2.55 -16.60
N GLU A 46 13.44 2.30 -17.78
CA GLU A 46 13.89 2.89 -19.05
C GLU A 46 13.62 4.41 -19.14
N VAL A 47 12.61 4.90 -18.40
CA VAL A 47 12.14 6.31 -18.45
C VAL A 47 12.23 7.03 -17.10
N ALA A 48 12.40 6.29 -16.01
CA ALA A 48 12.64 6.80 -14.67
C ALA A 48 13.83 6.06 -14.03
N PRO A 49 15.08 6.54 -14.21
CA PRO A 49 16.26 5.82 -13.75
C PRO A 49 16.40 5.78 -12.22
N TYR A 50 15.57 6.49 -11.45
CA TYR A 50 15.60 6.51 -10.00
C TYR A 50 14.26 6.09 -9.40
N MET A 51 14.29 5.16 -8.45
CA MET A 51 13.16 4.77 -7.63
C MET A 51 13.44 5.11 -6.17
N LEU A 52 12.56 5.87 -5.53
CA LEU A 52 12.58 6.04 -4.08
C LEU A 52 11.77 4.92 -3.41
N LYS A 53 12.43 4.00 -2.71
CA LYS A 53 11.80 3.02 -1.83
C LYS A 53 11.46 3.69 -0.50
N ALA A 54 10.26 4.26 -0.45
CA ALA A 54 9.79 5.04 0.69
C ALA A 54 9.05 4.23 1.77
N ASP A 55 8.63 2.99 1.45
CA ASP A 55 7.90 2.09 2.36
C ASP A 55 6.72 2.78 3.09
N LEU A 56 5.82 3.38 2.31
CA LEU A 56 4.72 4.22 2.80
C LEU A 56 3.68 3.48 3.66
N GLY A 57 3.74 2.16 3.72
CA GLY A 57 2.72 1.32 4.37
C GLY A 57 1.39 1.25 3.62
N ALA A 58 1.26 1.87 2.45
CA ALA A 58 0.06 1.79 1.62
C ALA A 58 -0.04 0.42 0.94
N VAL A 59 -0.97 -0.41 1.44
CA VAL A 59 -1.25 -1.75 0.89
C VAL A 59 -2.69 -1.82 0.38
N ASN A 60 -2.89 -2.51 -0.74
CA ASN A 60 -4.23 -2.76 -1.25
C ASN A 60 -4.85 -3.93 -0.49
N SER A 61 -6.04 -3.73 0.06
CA SER A 61 -6.87 -4.82 0.55
C SER A 61 -7.61 -5.50 -0.61
N LYS A 62 -7.49 -6.82 -0.73
CA LYS A 62 -8.28 -7.63 -1.66
C LYS A 62 -9.17 -8.57 -0.86
N THR A 63 -10.42 -8.69 -1.25
CA THR A 63 -11.38 -9.60 -0.62
C THR A 63 -11.64 -10.79 -1.52
N VAL A 64 -11.59 -12.00 -0.95
CA VAL A 64 -12.13 -13.20 -1.60
C VAL A 64 -13.58 -13.31 -1.15
N THR A 65 -14.50 -13.27 -2.10
CA THR A 65 -15.94 -13.29 -1.81
C THR A 65 -16.59 -14.49 -2.46
N VAL A 66 -17.71 -14.91 -1.87
CA VAL A 66 -18.58 -15.96 -2.39
C VAL A 66 -20.00 -15.41 -2.42
N ASN A 67 -20.75 -15.75 -3.46
CA ASN A 67 -22.15 -15.36 -3.54
C ASN A 67 -22.93 -15.97 -2.37
N LYS A 68 -23.75 -15.16 -1.68
CA LYS A 68 -24.49 -15.57 -0.48
C LYS A 68 -25.47 -16.73 -0.73
N TYR A 69 -26.15 -16.74 -1.88
CA TYR A 69 -27.07 -17.81 -2.24
C TYR A 69 -26.33 -19.14 -2.46
N VAL A 70 -25.18 -19.09 -3.15
CA VAL A 70 -24.32 -20.26 -3.32
C VAL A 70 -23.82 -20.74 -1.95
N TRP A 71 -23.31 -19.83 -1.12
CA TRP A 71 -22.80 -20.15 0.22
C TRP A 71 -23.82 -20.90 1.08
N ASN A 72 -25.07 -20.41 1.11
CA ASN A 72 -26.14 -21.01 1.91
C ASN A 72 -26.49 -22.45 1.49
N LYS A 73 -26.20 -22.81 0.24
CA LYS A 73 -26.43 -24.16 -0.29
C LYS A 73 -25.27 -25.12 -0.09
N LEU A 74 -24.10 -24.63 0.33
CA LEU A 74 -22.95 -25.50 0.57
C LEU A 74 -23.19 -26.33 1.84
N PRO A 75 -22.77 -27.61 1.85
CA PRO A 75 -22.67 -28.38 3.08
C PRO A 75 -21.76 -27.69 4.10
N ASP A 76 -22.05 -27.86 5.39
CA ASP A 76 -21.29 -27.19 6.46
C ASP A 76 -19.82 -27.59 6.47
N GLU A 77 -19.49 -28.85 6.16
CA GLU A 77 -18.11 -29.30 5.99
C GLU A 77 -17.37 -28.49 4.92
N VAL A 78 -18.03 -28.15 3.81
CA VAL A 78 -17.44 -27.34 2.74
C VAL A 78 -17.24 -25.90 3.20
N LYS A 79 -18.21 -25.32 3.93
CA LYS A 79 -18.09 -23.98 4.50
C LYS A 79 -16.88 -23.89 5.43
N ASP A 80 -16.73 -24.88 6.32
CA ASP A 80 -15.62 -24.96 7.27
C ASP A 80 -14.27 -25.05 6.56
N VAL A 81 -14.17 -25.91 5.54
CA VAL A 81 -12.95 -26.02 4.74
C VAL A 81 -12.63 -24.70 4.04
N LEU A 82 -13.61 -24.05 3.42
CA LEU A 82 -13.42 -22.78 2.73
C LEU A 82 -12.95 -21.68 3.69
N GLN A 83 -13.55 -21.57 4.89
CA GLN A 83 -13.12 -20.60 5.90
C GLN A 83 -11.69 -20.87 6.39
N LYS A 84 -11.35 -22.13 6.66
CA LYS A 84 -9.98 -22.51 7.07
C LYS A 84 -8.95 -22.23 5.98
N VAL A 85 -9.26 -22.58 4.73
CA VAL A 85 -8.35 -22.38 3.59
C VAL A 85 -8.23 -20.91 3.22
N ALA A 86 -9.27 -20.09 3.39
CA ALA A 86 -9.21 -18.66 3.12
C ALA A 86 -8.10 -17.95 3.94
N LEU A 87 -7.90 -18.34 5.20
CA LEU A 87 -6.82 -17.81 6.04
C LEU A 87 -5.44 -18.25 5.54
N LYS A 88 -5.28 -19.53 5.19
CA LYS A 88 -4.02 -20.05 4.62
C LYS A 88 -3.69 -19.39 3.29
N TYR A 89 -4.70 -19.19 2.45
CA TYR A 89 -4.57 -18.52 1.17
C TYR A 89 -4.14 -17.06 1.33
N ARG A 90 -4.74 -16.33 2.29
CA ARG A 90 -4.34 -14.96 2.65
C ARG A 90 -2.85 -14.91 2.99
N ASP A 91 -2.39 -15.76 3.90
CA ASP A 91 -1.01 -15.75 4.38
C ASP A 91 -0.03 -16.15 3.27
N HIS A 92 -0.40 -17.14 2.46
CA HIS A 92 0.39 -17.56 1.31
C HIS A 92 0.54 -16.45 0.27
N ILE A 93 -0.55 -15.78 -0.11
CA ILE A 93 -0.51 -14.67 -1.08
C ILE A 93 0.29 -13.48 -0.55
N ALA A 94 0.24 -13.20 0.76
CA ALA A 94 1.08 -12.17 1.36
C ALA A 94 2.58 -12.49 1.17
N GLY A 95 3.00 -13.73 1.42
CA GLY A 95 4.37 -14.18 1.15
C GLY A 95 4.75 -14.03 -0.33
N VAL A 96 3.92 -14.54 -1.24
CA VAL A 96 4.15 -14.44 -2.69
C VAL A 96 4.27 -12.97 -3.15
N ALA A 97 3.48 -12.06 -2.57
CA ALA A 97 3.56 -10.64 -2.89
C ALA A 97 4.90 -10.03 -2.46
N MET A 98 5.39 -10.38 -1.27
CA MET A 98 6.69 -9.91 -0.77
C MET A 98 7.84 -10.46 -1.62
N ASP A 99 7.81 -11.75 -1.97
CA ASP A 99 8.82 -12.36 -2.84
C ASP A 99 8.86 -11.68 -4.22
N ARG A 100 7.68 -11.41 -4.79
CA ARG A 100 7.55 -10.70 -6.07
C ARG A 100 8.03 -9.26 -5.98
N ALA A 101 7.78 -8.56 -4.88
CA ALA A 101 8.26 -7.20 -4.68
C ALA A 101 9.79 -7.17 -4.65
N SER A 102 10.41 -8.06 -3.87
CA SER A 102 11.88 -8.21 -3.82
C SER A 102 12.48 -8.53 -5.18
N ALA A 103 11.94 -9.53 -5.88
CA ALA A 103 12.41 -9.90 -7.23
C ALA A 103 12.23 -8.76 -8.25
N SER A 104 11.20 -7.93 -8.07
CA SER A 104 10.93 -6.79 -8.95
C SER A 104 11.87 -5.62 -8.71
N LEU A 105 12.29 -5.38 -7.46
CA LEU A 105 13.32 -4.39 -7.14
C LEU A 105 14.67 -4.76 -7.78
N GLU A 106 15.06 -6.04 -7.71
CA GLU A 106 16.29 -6.51 -8.36
C GLU A 106 16.19 -6.42 -9.88
N ALA A 107 15.03 -6.75 -10.46
CA ALA A 107 14.81 -6.54 -11.89
C ALA A 107 14.87 -5.05 -12.29
N TYR A 108 14.40 -4.15 -11.43
CA TYR A 108 14.49 -2.70 -11.67
C TYR A 108 15.95 -2.24 -11.73
N LYS A 109 16.79 -2.72 -10.80
CA LYS A 109 18.23 -2.45 -10.80
C LYS A 109 18.92 -3.03 -12.03
N ALA A 110 18.61 -4.28 -12.37
CA ALA A 110 19.15 -4.95 -13.56
C ALA A 110 18.75 -4.25 -14.87
N GLY A 111 17.61 -3.56 -14.89
CA GLY A 111 17.15 -2.72 -15.99
C GLY A 111 17.82 -1.34 -16.09
N GLY A 112 18.87 -1.08 -15.31
CA GLY A 112 19.59 0.20 -15.28
C GLY A 112 19.06 1.23 -14.29
N GLY A 113 18.03 0.88 -13.51
CA GLY A 113 17.48 1.73 -12.48
C GLY A 113 18.34 1.76 -11.20
N THR A 114 18.24 2.85 -10.46
CA THR A 114 18.83 3.00 -9.12
C THR A 114 17.72 3.06 -8.09
N VAL A 115 17.78 2.18 -7.08
CA VAL A 115 16.85 2.21 -5.95
C VAL A 115 17.50 2.94 -4.79
N VAL A 116 16.87 4.05 -4.36
CA VAL A 116 17.27 4.84 -3.21
C VAL A 116 16.31 4.54 -2.07
N GLU A 117 16.83 4.14 -0.91
CA GLU A 117 15.99 3.88 0.26
C GLU A 117 15.79 5.15 1.07
N MET A 118 14.53 5.42 1.46
CA MET A 118 14.23 6.53 2.35
C MET A 118 14.69 6.21 3.77
N SER A 119 15.46 7.12 4.37
CA SER A 119 15.94 6.98 5.73
C SER A 119 14.77 6.89 6.74
N ALA A 120 15.03 6.28 7.90
CA ALA A 120 14.04 6.19 8.96
C ALA A 120 13.63 7.58 9.47
N ASP A 121 14.58 8.50 9.57
CA ASP A 121 14.35 9.88 10.04
C ASP A 121 13.50 10.68 9.05
N ASP A 122 13.80 10.60 7.76
CA ASP A 122 12.99 11.26 6.73
C ASP A 122 11.57 10.69 6.72
N ARG A 123 11.44 9.36 6.85
CA ARG A 123 10.13 8.67 6.88
C ARG A 123 9.31 9.09 8.10
N ALA A 124 9.96 9.25 9.26
CA ALA A 124 9.33 9.74 10.47
C ALA A 124 8.93 11.22 10.36
N ALA A 125 9.81 12.06 9.80
CA ALA A 125 9.51 13.46 9.53
C ALA A 125 8.31 13.60 8.59
N TRP A 126 8.25 12.78 7.54
CA TRP A 126 7.12 12.77 6.62
C TRP A 126 5.83 12.28 7.28
N ALA A 127 5.84 11.17 8.02
CA ALA A 127 4.65 10.67 8.72
C ALA A 127 4.07 11.71 9.70
N LYS A 128 4.93 12.50 10.35
CA LYS A 128 4.54 13.59 11.25
C LYS A 128 4.02 14.83 10.52
N SER A 129 4.45 15.08 9.28
CA SER A 129 4.01 16.25 8.51
C SER A 129 2.61 16.09 7.90
N ILE A 130 2.10 14.87 7.81
CA ILE A 130 0.78 14.59 7.24
C ILE A 130 -0.29 14.88 8.33
N PRO A 131 -1.39 15.60 8.04
CA PRO A 131 -2.52 15.71 8.97
C PRO A 131 -3.06 14.32 9.35
N ASN A 132 -3.77 14.18 10.46
CA ASN A 132 -4.33 12.87 10.84
C ASN A 132 -5.56 12.47 10.00
N ILE A 133 -5.32 12.19 8.73
CA ILE A 133 -6.35 11.81 7.75
C ILE A 133 -7.05 10.50 8.13
N ALA A 134 -6.42 9.66 8.97
CA ALA A 134 -7.01 8.42 9.46
C ALA A 134 -8.11 8.69 10.48
N VAL A 135 -7.90 9.62 11.41
CA VAL A 135 -8.94 10.10 12.34
C VAL A 135 -10.09 10.76 11.60
N ASP A 136 -9.79 11.62 10.63
CA ASP A 136 -10.82 12.28 9.82
C ASP A 136 -11.67 11.27 9.05
N TRP A 137 -11.03 10.24 8.49
CA TRP A 137 -11.73 9.13 7.84
C TRP A 137 -12.59 8.33 8.82
N ALA A 138 -12.07 8.00 9.99
CA ALA A 138 -12.78 7.26 11.04
C ALA A 138 -14.04 8.01 11.50
N LYS A 139 -13.89 9.30 11.84
CA LYS A 139 -15.01 10.17 12.26
C LYS A 139 -16.09 10.31 11.18
N LYS A 140 -15.71 10.36 9.90
CA LYS A 140 -16.68 10.37 8.78
C LYS A 140 -17.48 9.08 8.70
N LEU A 141 -16.87 7.93 8.97
CA LEU A 141 -17.58 6.66 9.03
C LEU A 141 -18.51 6.58 10.25
N ASP A 142 -18.06 7.05 11.41
CA ASP A 142 -18.90 7.13 12.62
C ASP A 142 -20.15 7.98 12.37
N ALA A 143 -19.98 9.14 11.73
CA ALA A 143 -21.09 10.01 11.34
C ALA A 143 -22.05 9.36 10.33
N ALA A 144 -21.57 8.37 9.55
CA ALA A 144 -22.38 7.58 8.63
C ALA A 144 -22.99 6.32 9.28
N GLY A 145 -22.85 6.15 10.60
CA GLY A 145 -23.37 5.00 11.34
C GLY A 145 -22.53 3.73 11.23
N ALA A 146 -21.31 3.82 10.68
CA ALA A 146 -20.35 2.72 10.64
C ALA A 146 -19.32 2.84 11.78
N PRO A 147 -18.73 1.75 12.29
CA PRO A 147 -17.79 1.80 13.41
C PRO A 147 -16.37 2.16 12.94
N GLY A 148 -16.18 3.39 12.45
CA GLY A 148 -14.92 3.88 11.91
C GLY A 148 -13.81 3.97 12.95
N SER A 149 -14.12 4.60 14.10
CA SER A 149 -13.15 4.75 15.20
C SER A 149 -12.73 3.40 15.78
N ASP A 150 -13.69 2.51 16.02
CA ASP A 150 -13.41 1.17 16.54
C ASP A 150 -12.58 0.35 15.54
N MET A 151 -12.84 0.48 14.24
CA MET A 151 -12.07 -0.17 13.21
C MET A 151 -10.60 0.31 13.21
N LEU A 152 -10.36 1.62 13.27
CA LEU A 152 -9.00 2.16 13.28
C LEU A 152 -8.22 1.73 14.53
N LYS A 153 -8.87 1.75 15.70
CA LYS A 153 -8.30 1.25 16.96
C LYS A 153 -7.95 -0.24 16.86
N ALA A 154 -8.91 -1.06 16.43
CA ALA A 154 -8.73 -2.50 16.29
C ALA A 154 -7.63 -2.87 15.28
N TYR A 155 -7.56 -2.18 14.15
CA TYR A 155 -6.51 -2.40 13.14
C TYR A 155 -5.13 -2.08 13.71
N THR A 156 -4.97 -0.91 14.31
CA THR A 156 -3.69 -0.46 14.89
C THR A 156 -3.24 -1.39 16.02
N GLN A 157 -4.17 -1.83 16.88
CA GLN A 157 -3.87 -2.77 17.94
C GLN A 157 -3.42 -4.13 17.40
N LYS A 158 -4.12 -4.69 16.40
CA LYS A 158 -3.71 -5.96 15.77
C LYS A 158 -2.31 -5.92 15.17
N LEU A 159 -1.92 -4.78 14.59
CA LEU A 159 -0.56 -4.60 14.09
C LEU A 159 0.46 -4.62 15.25
N LYS A 160 0.19 -3.90 16.33
CA LYS A 160 1.05 -3.88 17.53
C LYS A 160 1.17 -5.27 18.16
N ASP A 161 0.06 -6.00 18.29
CA ASP A 161 0.04 -7.37 18.82
C ASP A 161 0.84 -8.34 17.96
N ALA A 162 0.90 -8.08 16.64
CA ALA A 162 1.74 -8.82 15.70
C ALA A 162 3.22 -8.35 15.69
N GLY A 163 3.61 -7.45 16.60
CA GLY A 163 4.98 -6.95 16.75
C GLY A 163 5.34 -5.77 15.84
N PHE A 164 4.39 -5.22 15.08
CA PHE A 164 4.65 -4.05 14.24
C PHE A 164 4.72 -2.77 15.09
N THR A 165 5.81 -2.02 14.94
CA THR A 165 5.98 -0.71 15.56
C THR A 165 5.66 0.38 14.53
N PRO A 166 4.54 1.11 14.67
CA PRO A 166 4.16 2.13 13.70
C PRO A 166 5.07 3.36 13.82
N VAL A 167 5.45 3.93 12.66
CA VAL A 167 6.20 5.20 12.58
C VAL A 167 5.41 6.36 13.21
N ARG A 168 4.08 6.30 13.11
CA ARG A 168 3.12 7.18 13.78
C ARG A 168 1.93 6.35 14.24
N ASP A 169 1.50 6.55 15.48
CA ASP A 169 0.22 6.01 15.96
C ASP A 169 -0.94 6.87 15.45
N TRP A 170 -1.55 6.42 14.34
CA TRP A 170 -2.65 7.11 13.70
C TRP A 170 -3.95 7.10 14.52
N ALA A 171 -4.08 6.15 15.47
CA ALA A 171 -5.25 6.00 16.32
C ALA A 171 -5.15 6.74 17.66
N ALA A 172 -3.98 7.31 17.98
CA ALA A 172 -3.72 7.94 19.29
C ALA A 172 -4.61 9.16 19.59
N GLU A 173 -5.22 9.76 18.56
CA GLU A 173 -6.07 10.95 18.64
C GLU A 173 -7.59 10.61 18.55
N LEU A 174 -7.96 9.33 18.68
CA LEU A 174 -9.34 8.82 18.72
C LEU A 174 -9.84 8.46 20.13
#